data_AF-A0A285TRG4-F1
#
_entry.id   AF-A0A285TRG4-F1
#
_cell.length_a   1.000
_cell.length_b   1.000
_cell.length_c   1.000
_cell.angle_alpha   90.00
_cell.angle_beta   90.00
_cell.angle_gamma   90.00
#
_symmetry.space_group_name_H-M   'P 1'
#
loop_
_entity.id
_entity.type
_entity.pdbx_description
1 polymer ?
#
loop_
_entity_poly.entity_id
_entity_poly.type
_entity_poly.pdbx_seq_one_letter_code
_entity_poly.pdbx_strand_id
1 'polypeptide(L)'
;MDRTVSGVEPALRDGDEDVLSRLAHVLHEMGLPCDCQDQVERAVSLFAELEARRVRRRLMEAARTRAVRLAGFIGYLDDLREGTAEQLGPDDCLLIADTFRTIGRTASEGAACLEMLAGRLEATGEGETGPQT
;
A
#
# COMPACT_ATOMS: atom_id res chain seq x y z
N MET A 1 -17.64 -23.95 10.66
CA MET A 1 -16.19 -23.69 10.73
C MET A 1 -15.94 -22.40 9.98
N ASP A 2 -16.22 -21.26 10.61
CA ASP A 2 -16.02 -19.94 10.03
C ASP A 2 -14.57 -19.50 10.25
N ARG A 3 -13.85 -19.34 9.14
CA ARG A 3 -12.59 -18.59 9.11
C ARG A 3 -12.89 -17.26 8.41
N THR A 4 -13.35 -16.28 9.18
CA THR A 4 -13.25 -14.87 8.81
C THR A 4 -11.76 -14.52 8.69
N VAL A 5 -11.23 -14.53 7.46
CA VAL A 5 -9.97 -13.88 7.14
C VAL A 5 -10.22 -12.38 7.08
N SER A 6 -10.47 -11.78 8.25
CA SER A 6 -10.41 -10.34 8.46
C SER A 6 -8.94 -9.99 8.72
N GLY A 7 -8.15 -10.01 7.65
CA GLY A 7 -6.78 -9.52 7.63
C GLY A 7 -6.72 -8.18 6.91
N VAL A 8 -7.47 -7.19 7.39
CA VAL A 8 -7.12 -5.79 7.11
C VAL A 8 -5.88 -5.52 7.93
N GLU A 9 -4.70 -5.55 7.32
CA GLU A 9 -3.64 -4.58 7.55
C GLU A 9 -2.70 -4.63 6.32
N PRO A 10 -2.59 -3.51 5.63
CA PRO A 10 -1.43 -2.71 5.94
C PRO A 10 -1.88 -1.30 6.28
N ALA A 11 -2.05 -1.04 7.58
CA ALA A 11 -1.49 0.19 8.08
C ALA A 11 0.03 0.07 7.85
N LEU A 12 0.49 0.38 6.63
CA LEU A 12 1.87 0.77 6.41
C LEU A 12 2.03 2.02 7.28
N ARG A 13 2.52 1.77 8.49
CA ARG A 13 2.59 2.76 9.55
C ARG A 13 3.43 3.92 9.04
N ASP A 14 2.74 5.00 8.72
CA ASP A 14 3.26 6.37 8.75
C ASP A 14 4.13 6.60 10.00
N GLY A 15 3.80 5.87 11.09
CA GLY A 15 4.54 5.82 12.33
C GLY A 15 6.01 5.39 12.25
N ASP A 16 6.48 4.67 11.23
CA ASP A 16 7.91 4.27 11.18
C ASP A 16 8.80 5.47 10.81
N GLU A 17 8.32 6.35 9.94
CA GLU A 17 9.01 7.59 9.55
C GLU A 17 8.98 8.61 10.71
N ASP A 18 7.83 8.71 11.38
CA ASP A 18 7.68 9.50 12.61
C ASP A 18 8.56 9.00 13.76
N VAL A 19 8.73 7.68 13.91
CA VAL A 19 9.59 7.09 14.93
C VAL A 19 11.06 7.39 14.64
N LEU A 20 11.50 7.31 13.39
CA LEU A 20 12.86 7.68 12.99
C LEU A 20 13.12 9.18 13.24
N SER A 21 12.15 10.04 12.90
CA SER A 21 12.23 11.49 13.14
C SER A 21 12.30 11.82 14.64
N ARG A 22 11.45 11.19 15.45
CA ARG A 22 11.49 11.33 16.92
C ARG A 22 12.79 10.81 17.52
N LEU A 23 13.31 9.69 17.02
CA LEU A 23 14.57 9.12 17.50
C LEU A 23 15.73 10.08 17.20
N ALA A 24 15.79 10.65 16.00
CA ALA A 24 16.80 11.65 15.64
C ALA A 24 16.72 12.87 16.57
N HIS A 25 15.51 13.36 16.86
CA HIS A 25 15.30 14.49 17.75
C HIS A 25 15.78 14.21 19.18
N VAL A 26 15.44 13.05 19.75
CA VAL A 26 15.90 12.65 21.09
C VAL A 26 17.42 12.48 21.14
N LEU A 27 18.04 11.91 20.10
CA LEU A 27 19.49 11.74 20.03
C LEU A 27 20.21 13.09 19.92
N HIS A 28 19.61 14.07 19.25
CA HIS A 28 20.10 15.45 19.19
C HIS A 28 20.04 16.13 20.56
N GLU A 29 18.93 15.98 21.30
CA GLU A 29 18.77 16.57 22.64
C GLU A 29 19.71 15.97 23.70
N MET A 30 20.18 14.73 23.53
CA MET A 30 21.10 14.09 24.47
C MET A 30 22.53 14.65 24.44
N GLY A 31 22.84 15.61 23.55
CA GLY A 31 24.13 16.31 23.55
C GLY A 31 25.31 15.42 23.21
N LEU A 32 25.15 14.57 22.19
CA LEU A 32 26.24 13.76 21.67
C LEU A 32 27.38 14.65 21.14
N PRO A 33 28.66 14.20 21.22
CA PRO A 33 29.75 14.86 20.51
C PRO A 33 29.43 14.99 19.01
N CYS A 34 29.88 16.08 18.37
CA CYS A 34 29.52 16.40 16.98
C CYS A 34 29.72 15.22 16.01
N ASP A 35 30.84 14.52 16.11
CA ASP A 35 31.15 13.39 15.24
C ASP A 35 30.16 12.21 15.41
N CYS A 36 29.68 12.01 16.65
CA CYS A 36 28.67 10.99 16.95
C CYS A 36 27.29 11.41 16.44
N GLN A 37 26.97 12.71 16.52
CA GLN A 37 25.72 13.25 15.98
C GLN A 37 25.66 13.11 14.46
N ASP A 38 26.73 13.48 13.75
CA ASP A 38 26.85 13.31 12.30
C ASP A 38 26.73 11.84 11.87
N GLN A 39 27.23 10.92 12.70
CA GLN A 39 27.11 9.49 12.43
C GLN A 39 25.68 8.98 12.64
N VAL A 40 24.98 9.48 13.66
CA VAL A 40 23.56 9.18 13.91
C VAL A 40 22.69 9.72 12.79
N GLU A 41 22.86 10.99 12.40
CA GLU A 41 22.08 11.61 11.33
C GLU A 41 22.25 10.85 10.01
N ARG A 42 23.49 10.50 9.65
CA ARG A 42 23.76 9.65 8.48
C ARG A 42 23.09 8.28 8.57
N ALA A 43 23.14 7.63 9.73
CA ALA A 43 22.49 6.34 9.92
C ALA A 43 20.96 6.45 9.77
N VAL A 44 20.34 7.45 10.39
CA VAL A 44 18.89 7.69 10.29
C VAL A 44 18.46 7.95 8.84
N SER A 45 19.20 8.79 8.10
CA SER A 45 18.92 9.04 6.68
C SER A 45 18.99 7.77 5.84
N LEU A 46 20.00 6.91 6.06
CA LEU A 46 20.10 5.62 5.38
C LEU A 46 18.93 4.69 5.72
N PHE A 47 18.49 4.68 6.98
CA PHE A 47 17.32 3.89 7.38
C PHE A 47 16.03 4.40 6.72
N ALA A 48 15.84 5.72 6.66
CA ALA A 48 14.69 6.32 5.99
C ALA A 48 14.64 5.92 4.51
N GLU A 49 15.77 5.97 3.79
CA GLU A 49 15.85 5.53 2.40
C GLU A 49 15.51 4.03 2.23
N LEU A 50 16.03 3.18 3.12
CA LEU A 50 15.79 1.74 3.06
C LEU A 50 14.32 1.41 3.32
N GLU A 51 13.69 2.08 4.28
CA GLU A 51 12.27 1.88 4.58
C GLU A 51 11.40 2.45 3.45
N ALA A 52 11.72 3.61 2.87
CA ALA A 52 11.04 4.14 1.69
C ALA A 52 11.06 3.13 0.51
N ARG A 53 12.23 2.52 0.24
CA ARG A 53 12.35 1.45 -0.77
C ARG A 53 11.54 0.22 -0.41
N ARG A 54 11.47 -0.15 0.87
CA ARG A 54 10.71 -1.31 1.36
C ARG A 54 9.21 -1.09 1.21
N VAL A 55 8.70 0.07 1.62
CA VAL A 55 7.29 0.44 1.50
C VAL A 55 6.88 0.47 0.02
N ARG A 56 7.68 1.08 -0.86
CA ARG A 56 7.42 1.06 -2.31
C ARG A 56 7.25 -0.36 -2.87
N ARG A 57 8.15 -1.27 -2.52
CA ARG A 57 8.06 -2.67 -2.95
C ARG A 57 6.79 -3.33 -2.43
N ARG A 58 6.43 -3.10 -1.17
CA ARG A 58 5.21 -3.65 -0.55
C ARG A 58 3.94 -3.15 -1.22
N LEU A 59 3.84 -1.85 -1.51
CA LEU A 59 2.69 -1.26 -2.20
C LEU A 59 2.52 -1.83 -3.61
N MET A 60 3.63 -1.96 -4.35
CA MET A 60 3.60 -2.60 -5.67
C MET A 60 3.18 -4.07 -5.60
N GLU A 61 3.70 -4.83 -4.64
CA GLU A 61 3.34 -6.24 -4.48
C GLU A 61 1.87 -6.41 -4.07
N ALA A 62 1.38 -5.51 -3.20
CA ALA A 62 -0.04 -5.47 -2.83
C ALA A 62 -0.92 -5.19 -4.05
N ALA A 63 -0.59 -4.18 -4.86
CA ALA A 63 -1.32 -3.88 -6.09
C ALA A 63 -1.32 -5.06 -7.07
N ARG A 64 -0.17 -5.72 -7.28
CA ARG A 64 -0.06 -6.93 -8.10
C ARG A 64 -0.93 -8.07 -7.59
N THR A 65 -0.95 -8.28 -6.27
CA THR A 65 -1.80 -9.28 -5.63
C THR A 65 -3.29 -9.02 -5.92
N ARG A 66 -3.73 -7.74 -5.86
CA ARG A 66 -5.10 -7.37 -6.22
C ARG A 66 -5.38 -7.61 -7.70
N ALA A 67 -4.43 -7.28 -8.59
CA ALA A 67 -4.56 -7.54 -10.02
C ALA A 67 -4.72 -9.03 -10.35
N VAL A 68 -3.93 -9.90 -9.70
CA VAL A 68 -4.06 -11.37 -9.84
C VAL A 68 -5.44 -11.84 -9.36
N ARG A 69 -5.92 -11.32 -8.22
CA ARG A 69 -7.25 -11.65 -7.70
C ARG A 69 -8.36 -11.20 -8.65
N LEU A 70 -8.26 -10.00 -9.22
CA LEU A 70 -9.20 -9.49 -10.23
C LEU A 70 -9.19 -10.35 -11.50
N ALA A 71 -8.01 -10.75 -11.97
CA ALA A 71 -7.88 -11.64 -13.12
C ALA A 71 -8.61 -12.98 -12.89
N GLY A 72 -8.59 -13.50 -11.65
CA GLY A 72 -9.34 -14.69 -11.27
C GLY A 72 -10.86 -14.58 -11.43
N PHE A 73 -11.43 -13.36 -11.42
CA PHE A 73 -12.86 -13.15 -11.63
C PHE A 73 -13.26 -13.05 -13.10
N ILE A 74 -12.32 -12.92 -14.05
CA ILE A 74 -12.64 -12.70 -15.47
C ILE A 74 -13.47 -13.85 -16.03
N GLY A 75 -13.07 -15.11 -15.79
CA GLY A 75 -13.82 -16.27 -16.28
C GLY A 75 -15.25 -16.31 -15.74
N TYR A 76 -15.44 -16.00 -14.46
CA TYR A 76 -16.79 -15.90 -13.87
C TYR A 76 -17.63 -14.79 -14.51
N LEU A 77 -17.03 -13.65 -14.84
CA LEU A 77 -17.73 -12.56 -15.52
C LEU A 77 -18.07 -12.91 -16.97
N ASP A 78 -17.20 -13.67 -17.65
CA ASP A 78 -17.47 -14.18 -18.99
C ASP A 78 -18.64 -15.19 -18.96
N ASP A 79 -18.65 -16.12 -18.00
CA ASP A 79 -19.75 -17.07 -17.80
C ASP A 79 -21.08 -16.33 -17.55
N LEU A 80 -21.05 -15.27 -16.73
CA LEU A 80 -22.22 -14.44 -16.45
C LEU A 80 -22.70 -13.67 -17.69
N ARG A 81 -21.78 -13.21 -18.55
CA ARG A 81 -22.10 -12.52 -19.80
C ARG A 81 -22.76 -13.48 -20.80
N GLU A 82 -22.34 -14.74 -20.82
CA GLU A 82 -22.80 -15.75 -21.78
C GLU A 82 -24.06 -16.50 -21.29
N GLY A 83 -24.33 -16.47 -19.98
CA GLY A 83 -25.50 -17.08 -19.37
C GLY A 83 -26.84 -16.46 -19.79
N THR A 84 -27.92 -17.24 -19.68
CA THR A 84 -29.28 -16.77 -19.95
C THR A 84 -29.97 -16.32 -18.67
N ALA A 85 -30.57 -15.13 -18.69
CA ALA A 85 -31.26 -14.55 -17.52
C ALA A 85 -32.42 -15.40 -16.99
N GLU A 86 -32.98 -16.26 -17.86
CA GLU A 86 -34.10 -17.17 -17.57
C GLU A 86 -33.71 -18.30 -16.59
N GLN A 87 -32.40 -18.53 -16.37
CA GLN A 87 -31.88 -19.58 -15.50
C GLN A 87 -31.52 -19.09 -14.09
N LEU A 88 -31.58 -17.78 -13.83
CA LEU A 88 -31.14 -17.19 -12.56
C LEU A 88 -32.32 -17.08 -11.58
N GLY A 89 -32.18 -17.71 -10.42
CA GLY A 89 -33.06 -17.49 -9.28
C GLY A 89 -32.72 -16.19 -8.53
N PRO A 90 -33.57 -15.77 -7.58
CA PRO A 90 -33.29 -14.62 -6.71
C PRO A 90 -31.99 -14.78 -5.90
N ASP A 91 -31.70 -15.98 -5.42
CA ASP A 91 -30.48 -16.25 -4.64
C ASP A 91 -29.22 -16.17 -5.50
N ASP A 92 -29.27 -16.64 -6.74
CA ASP A 92 -28.18 -16.51 -7.70
C ASP A 92 -27.89 -15.02 -8.00
N CYS A 93 -28.95 -14.23 -8.17
CA CYS A 93 -28.82 -12.78 -8.34
C CYS A 93 -28.12 -12.11 -7.14
N LEU A 94 -28.44 -12.53 -5.91
CA LEU A 94 -27.81 -11.99 -4.70
C LEU A 94 -26.33 -12.39 -4.60
N LEU A 95 -25.99 -13.63 -4.97
CA LEU A 95 -24.61 -14.12 -5.02
C LEU A 95 -23.77 -13.37 -6.07
N ILE A 96 -24.33 -13.17 -7.27
CA ILE A 96 -23.72 -12.37 -8.33
C ILE A 96 -23.47 -10.94 -7.84
N ALA A 97 -24.47 -10.33 -7.20
CA ALA A 97 -24.34 -8.98 -6.64
C ALA A 97 -23.22 -8.90 -5.59
N ASP A 98 -23.09 -9.89 -4.71
CA ASP A 98 -22.00 -9.94 -3.73
C ASP A 98 -20.62 -10.11 -4.38
N THR A 99 -20.56 -10.88 -5.47
CA THR A 99 -19.33 -11.05 -6.26
C THR A 99 -18.90 -9.73 -6.90
N PHE A 100 -19.84 -8.97 -7.49
CA PHE A 100 -19.56 -7.61 -7.98
C PHE A 100 -19.05 -6.66 -6.88
N ARG A 101 -19.62 -6.72 -5.68
CA ARG A 101 -19.12 -5.92 -4.53
C ARG A 101 -17.70 -6.32 -4.15
N THR A 102 -17.38 -7.61 -4.19
CA THR A 102 -16.04 -8.12 -3.88
C THR A 102 -15.01 -7.67 -4.92
N ILE A 103 -15.37 -7.70 -6.21
CA ILE A 103 -14.55 -7.16 -7.31
C ILE A 103 -14.30 -5.67 -7.08
N GLY A 104 -15.36 -4.89 -6.84
CA GLY A 104 -15.26 -3.44 -6.61
C GLY A 104 -14.36 -3.08 -5.42
N ARG A 105 -14.48 -3.81 -4.30
CA ARG A 105 -13.61 -3.63 -3.13
C ARG A 105 -12.16 -3.96 -3.45
N THR A 106 -11.91 -5.09 -4.11
CA THR A 106 -10.55 -5.51 -4.50
C THR A 106 -9.90 -4.49 -5.43
N ALA A 107 -10.66 -3.95 -6.38
CA ALA A 107 -10.19 -2.90 -7.29
C ALA A 107 -9.86 -1.60 -6.53
N SER A 108 -10.74 -1.18 -5.61
CA SER A 108 -10.52 0.02 -4.79
C SER A 108 -9.28 -0.11 -3.91
N GLU A 109 -9.06 -1.28 -3.30
CA GLU A 109 -7.84 -1.57 -2.53
C GLU A 109 -6.58 -1.51 -3.40
N GLY A 110 -6.65 -2.01 -4.63
CA GLY A 110 -5.55 -1.94 -5.60
C GLY A 110 -5.24 -0.50 -6.01
N ALA A 111 -6.27 0.30 -6.28
CA ALA A 111 -6.14 1.72 -6.60
C ALA A 111 -5.48 2.49 -5.45
N ALA A 112 -5.95 2.30 -4.21
CA ALA A 112 -5.38 2.94 -3.04
C ALA A 112 -3.87 2.62 -2.87
N CYS A 113 -3.46 1.37 -3.13
CA CYS A 113 -2.03 1.01 -3.09
C CYS A 113 -1.19 1.81 -4.11
N LEU A 114 -1.74 2.05 -5.30
CA LEU A 114 -1.07 2.80 -6.36
C LEU A 114 -1.07 4.32 -6.09
N GLU A 115 -2.14 4.85 -5.52
CA GLU A 115 -2.23 6.26 -5.09
C GLU A 115 -1.22 6.56 -3.98
N MET A 116 -1.13 5.70 -2.96
CA MET A 116 -0.11 5.81 -1.91
C MET A 116 1.31 5.71 -2.48
N LEU A 117 1.51 4.88 -3.50
CA LEU A 117 2.79 4.77 -4.17
C LEU A 117 3.12 6.04 -4.97
N ALA A 118 2.14 6.61 -5.68
CA ALA A 118 2.31 7.84 -6.45
C ALA A 118 2.73 9.00 -5.53
N GLY A 119 2.02 9.22 -4.43
CA GLY A 119 2.39 10.28 -3.47
C GLY A 119 3.79 10.12 -2.90
N ARG A 120 4.27 8.87 -2.72
CA ARG A 120 5.66 8.60 -2.29
C ARG A 120 6.70 8.83 -3.38
N LEU A 121 6.35 8.62 -4.65
CA LEU A 121 7.26 8.90 -5.77
C LEU A 121 7.40 10.41 -6.00
N GLU A 122 6.31 11.16 -5.85
CA GLU A 122 6.31 12.63 -5.92
C GLU A 122 7.18 13.25 -4.81
N ALA A 123 7.05 12.75 -3.57
CA ALA A 123 7.88 13.20 -2.44
C ALA A 123 9.40 12.98 -2.67
N THR A 124 9.80 11.97 -3.45
CA THR A 124 11.20 11.77 -3.83
C THR A 124 11.68 12.65 -4.99
N GLY A 125 10.76 13.16 -5.82
CA GLY A 125 11.07 14.02 -6.98
C GLY A 125 11.21 15.50 -6.63
N GLU A 126 10.54 15.97 -5.58
CA GLU A 126 10.61 17.38 -5.15
C GLU A 126 11.94 17.75 -4.46
N GLY A 127 12.76 16.76 -4.08
CA GLY A 127 14.09 16.98 -3.48
C GLY A 127 15.22 17.31 -4.46
N GLU A 128 15.02 17.20 -5.78
CA GLU A 128 16.07 17.44 -6.79
C GLU A 128 16.14 18.90 -7.30
N THR A 129 15.34 19.82 -6.76
CA THR A 129 15.41 21.24 -7.14
C THR A 129 16.18 22.11 -6.12
N GLY A 130 17.51 22.11 -6.24
CA GLY A 130 18.37 23.18 -5.72
C GLY A 130 19.85 23.01 -6.14
N PRO A 131 20.62 24.08 -6.42
CA PRO A 131 20.38 25.49 -6.04
C PRO A 131 20.25 26.45 -7.24
N GLN A 132 19.50 27.54 -7.06
CA GLN A 132 19.74 28.78 -7.79
C GLN A 132 20.88 29.54 -7.09
N THR A 133 21.96 29.72 -7.84
CA THR A 133 23.05 30.74 -7.76
C THR A 133 23.40 31.36 -6.42
#